data_AF-A0A938Z7P2-F1
#
_entry.id   AF-A0A938Z7P2-F1
#
_cell.length_a   1.000
_cell.length_b   1.000
_cell.length_c   1.000
_cell.angle_alpha   90.00
_cell.angle_beta   90.00
_cell.angle_gamma   90.00
#
_symmetry.space_group_name_H-M   'P 1'
#
loop_
_entity.id
_entity.type
_entity.pdbx_description
1 polymer ?
#
loop_
_entity_poly.entity_id
_entity_poly.type
_entity_poly.pdbx_seq_one_letter_code
_entity_poly.pdbx_strand_id
1 'polypeptide(L)' 'ILTAVLKNQPSVYLETVVLNAGLGFYANGKATTLAEGFAMARACIASGAAYDKLQELIRQSNSQ' A
#
# COMPACT_ATOMS: atom_id res chain seq x y z
N ILE A 1 11.89 -8.55 0.07
CA ILE A 1 10.88 -8.11 -0.93
C ILE A 1 9.89 -7.13 -0.30
N LEU A 2 9.08 -7.53 0.69
CA LEU A 2 8.03 -6.67 1.30
C LEU A 2 8.52 -5.27 1.71
N THR A 3 9.54 -5.17 2.56
CA THR A 3 10.02 -3.87 3.06
C THR A 3 10.53 -2.95 1.95
N ALA A 4 11.12 -3.50 0.89
CA ALA A 4 11.56 -2.72 -0.27
C ALA A 4 10.36 -2.11 -1.02
N VAL A 5 9.30 -2.89 -1.23
CA VAL A 5 8.05 -2.41 -1.84
C VAL A 5 7.41 -1.31 -0.99
N LEU A 6 7.29 -1.50 0.32
CA LEU A 6 6.68 -0.50 1.21
C LEU A 6 7.52 0.78 1.34
N LYS A 7 8.82 0.70 1.09
CA LYS A 7 9.73 1.86 0.99
C LYS A 7 9.82 2.44 -0.43
N ASN A 8 8.84 2.14 -1.28
CA ASN A 8 8.71 2.67 -2.64
C ASN A 8 9.92 2.37 -3.55
N GLN A 9 10.59 1.22 -3.37
CA GLN A 9 11.66 0.81 -4.28
C GLN A 9 11.07 0.24 -5.59
N PRO A 10 11.46 0.77 -6.77
CA PRO A 10 10.95 0.30 -8.05
C PRO A 10 11.19 -1.19 -8.27
N SER A 11 10.13 -1.95 -8.57
CA SER A 11 10.20 -3.38 -8.90
C SER A 11 8.87 -3.88 -9.48
N VAL A 12 8.89 -5.04 -10.15
CA VAL A 12 7.64 -5.70 -10.59
C VAL A 12 6.73 -6.07 -9.41
N TYR A 13 7.29 -6.30 -8.22
CA TYR A 13 6.53 -6.57 -7.01
C TYR A 13 5.76 -5.34 -6.52
N LEU A 14 6.35 -4.14 -6.65
CA LEU A 14 5.69 -2.88 -6.33
C LEU A 14 4.45 -2.71 -7.22
N GLU A 15 4.58 -2.97 -8.52
CA GLU A 15 3.48 -2.85 -9.47
C GLU A 15 2.33 -3.83 -9.18
N THR A 16 2.65 -5.09 -8.82
CA THR A 16 1.64 -6.06 -8.38
C THR A 16 0.92 -5.64 -7.10
N VAL A 17 1.63 -5.02 -6.15
CA VAL A 17 1.01 -4.50 -4.92
C VAL A 17 0.13 -3.30 -5.21
N VAL A 18 0.57 -2.37 -6.06
CA VAL A 18 -0.24 -1.22 -6.51
C VAL A 18 -1.52 -1.69 -7.21
N LEU A 19 -1.42 -2.71 -8.07
CA LEU A 19 -2.56 -3.30 -8.76
C LEU A 19 -3.59 -3.85 -7.75
N ASN A 20 -3.17 -4.75 -6.85
CA ASN A 20 -4.09 -5.37 -5.89
C ASN A 20 -4.66 -4.37 -4.88
N ALA A 21 -3.84 -3.43 -4.39
CA ALA A 21 -4.30 -2.40 -3.46
C ALA A 21 -5.30 -1.44 -4.12
N GLY A 22 -5.04 -1.04 -5.38
CA GLY A 22 -5.98 -0.21 -6.12
C GLY A 22 -7.30 -0.91 -6.44
N LEU A 23 -7.26 -2.21 -6.79
CA LEU A 23 -8.47 -3.03 -6.89
C LEU A 23 -9.23 -3.08 -5.55
N GLY A 24 -8.51 -3.21 -4.43
CA GLY A 24 -9.08 -3.17 -3.09
C GLY A 24 -9.76 -1.84 -2.75
N PHE A 25 -9.15 -0.70 -3.11
CA PHE A 25 -9.74 0.63 -2.93
C PHE A 25 -10.98 0.85 -3.78
N TYR A 26 -11.00 0.34 -5.01
CA TYR A 26 -12.18 0.40 -5.85
C TYR A 26 -13.30 -0.50 -5.30
N ALA A 27 -12.97 -1.76 -4.97
CA ALA A 27 -13.94 -2.74 -4.49
C ALA A 27 -14.60 -2.35 -3.15
N ASN A 28 -13.90 -1.60 -2.29
CA ASN A 28 -14.45 -1.12 -1.02
C ASN A 28 -15.09 0.28 -1.11
N GLY A 29 -15.17 0.87 -2.30
CA GLY A 29 -15.80 2.17 -2.54
C GLY A 29 -14.98 3.39 -2.12
N LYS A 30 -13.71 3.23 -1.71
CA LYS A 30 -12.81 4.37 -1.44
C LYS A 30 -12.35 5.10 -2.70
N ALA A 31 -12.34 4.41 -3.83
CA ALA A 31 -12.09 4.99 -5.14
C ALA A 31 -13.31 4.74 -6.05
N THR A 32 -13.71 5.75 -6.81
CA THR A 32 -14.84 5.69 -7.75
C THR A 32 -14.45 5.07 -9.09
N THR A 33 -13.14 5.06 -9.40
CA THR A 33 -12.58 4.46 -10.62
C THR A 33 -11.32 3.64 -10.30
N LEU A 34 -10.95 2.73 -11.19
CA LEU A 34 -9.69 1.97 -11.07
C LEU A 34 -8.46 2.88 -11.10
N ALA A 35 -8.48 3.92 -11.95
CA ALA A 35 -7.38 4.87 -12.07
C ALA A 35 -7.15 5.63 -10.75
N GLU A 36 -8.24 6.06 -10.10
CA GLU A 36 -8.19 6.66 -8.77
C GLU A 36 -7.65 5.67 -7.73
N GLY A 37 -8.11 4.41 -7.75
CA GLY A 37 -7.61 3.36 -6.85
C GLY A 37 -6.11 3.12 -6.99
N PHE A 38 -5.59 3.06 -8.22
CA PHE A 38 -4.15 2.93 -8.47
C PHE A 38 -3.37 4.17 -8.02
N ALA A 39 -3.90 5.37 -8.24
CA ALA A 39 -3.29 6.62 -7.78
C ALA A 39 -3.20 6.66 -6.24
N MET A 40 -4.27 6.27 -5.54
CA MET A 40 -4.31 6.16 -4.08
C MET A 40 -3.28 5.14 -3.57
N ALA A 41 -3.21 3.95 -4.18
CA ALA A 41 -2.24 2.93 -3.80
C ALA A 41 -0.78 3.41 -3.96
N ARG A 42 -0.46 4.06 -5.08
CA ARG A 42 0.86 4.67 -5.28
C ARG A 42 1.14 5.75 -4.24
N ALA A 43 0.17 6.62 -3.95
CA ALA A 43 0.33 7.68 -2.95
C ALA A 43 0.59 7.12 -1.54
N CYS A 44 -0.11 6.07 -1.12
CA CYS A 44 0.11 5.42 0.17
C CYS A 44 1.52 4.83 0.31
N ILE A 45 2.09 4.29 -0.77
CA ILE A 45 3.45 3.73 -0.76
C ILE A 45 4.50 4.85 -0.85
N ALA A 46 4.34 5.78 -1.80
CA ALA A 46 5.30 6.86 -2.03
C ALA A 46 5.43 7.82 -0.85
N SER A 47 4.34 8.04 -0.09
CA SER A 47 4.36 8.85 1.13
C SER A 47 5.02 8.15 2.34
N GLY A 48 5.28 6.84 2.27
CA GLY A 48 5.74 6.04 3.40
C GLY A 48 4.63 5.56 4.35
N ALA A 49 3.39 6.03 4.19
CA ALA A 49 2.27 5.68 5.06
C ALA A 49 2.02 4.17 5.15
N ALA A 50 2.20 3.43 4.05
CA ALA A 50 2.09 1.97 4.05
C ALA A 50 3.15 1.29 4.91
N TYR A 51 4.39 1.79 4.91
CA TYR A 51 5.46 1.29 5.76
C TYR A 51 5.22 1.64 7.24
N ASP A 52 4.80 2.88 7.51
CA ASP A 52 4.49 3.33 8.87
C ASP A 52 3.36 2.52 9.50
N LYS A 53 2.33 2.16 8.71
CA LYS A 53 1.24 1.31 9.20
C LYS A 53 1.70 -0.10 9.56
N LEU A 54 2.64 -0.67 8.80
CA LEU A 54 3.27 -1.94 9.16
C LEU A 54 4.06 -1.82 10.48
N GLN A 55 4.83 -0.73 10.66
CA GLN A 55 5.57 -0.52 11.91
C GLN A 55 4.64 -0.33 13.10
N GLU A 56 3.51 0.36 12.92
CA GLU A 56 2.46 0.48 13.93
C GLU A 56 1.88 -0.88 14.33
N LEU A 57 1.54 -1.72 13.35
CA LEU A 57 1.04 -3.06 13.59
C LEU A 57 2.04 -3.91 14.38
N ILE A 58 3.32 -3.90 13.99
CA ILE A 58 4.39 -4.65 14.70
C ILE A 58 4.48 -4.19 16.16
N ARG A 59 4.48 -2.88 16.42
CA ARG A 59 4.52 -2.35 17.79
C ARG A 59 3.33 -2.84 18.62
N GLN A 60 2.12 -2.79 18.06
CA GLN A 60 0.90 -3.22 18.75
C GLN A 60 0.88 -4.73 19.02
N SER A 61 1.36 -5.56 18.08
CA SER A 61 1.42 -7.01 18.25
C SER A 61 2.46 -7.47 19.28
N ASN A 62 3.54 -6.71 19.46
CA ASN A 62 4.61 -7.04 20.41
C ASN A 62 4.42 -6.37 21.79
N SER A 63 3.42 -5.51 21.96
CA SER A 63 3.07 -4.88 23.23
C SER A 63 1.95 -5.60 23.98
N GLN A 64 1.54 -6.77 23.48
CA GLN A 64 0.62 -7.72 24.11
C GLN A 64 1.41 -8.92 24.63
#